data_AF-A0A923R600-F1
#
_entry.id   AF-A0A923R600-F1
#
_cell.length_a   1.000
_cell.length_b   1.000
_cell.length_c   1.000
_cell.angle_alpha   90.00
_cell.angle_beta   90.00
_cell.angle_gamma   90.00
#
_symmetry.space_group_name_H-M   'P 1'
#
loop_
_entity.id
_entity.type
_entity.pdbx_description
1 polymer ?
#
loop_
_entity_poly.entity_id
_entity_poly.type
_entity_poly.pdbx_seq_one_letter_code
_entity_poly.pdbx_strand_id
1 'polypeptide(L)'
;MIKKFGIGLSLACLLTACNLYGGLSKPANDEQYLVAARACLDRGDYACAKENYQALSTNYNDVRISETGLTTLAETRIFSISDLISSLGNNLGSSGSFSILAEILASRGITAGTYRTSLKKVYDDDAAIIEPNLRSFSRFLAALGMFNQVLANAVGADGKLTGTDIVNPATIAACRAASGPSNPADPAGCVLNSTNCAAPPGTAFTYNAGETASMSIVGSDWSGPATVQKLIRAAAAASSELSIFAGGSSNQGLLSTINQLSGITGGDPCTRYLLIQYLGL
;
A
#
# COMPACT_ATOMS: atom_id res chain seq x y z
N MET A 1 -38.54 -31.86 45.54
CA MET A 1 -38.01 -30.74 46.37
C MET A 1 -37.11 -29.89 45.49
N ILE A 2 -37.62 -28.75 45.03
CA ILE A 2 -36.90 -27.79 44.19
C ILE A 2 -36.46 -26.65 45.10
N LYS A 3 -35.16 -26.49 45.35
CA LYS A 3 -34.61 -25.30 46.00
C LYS A 3 -34.27 -24.27 44.93
N LYS A 4 -35.02 -23.17 44.94
CA LYS A 4 -34.71 -21.91 44.24
C LYS A 4 -33.55 -21.20 44.97
N PHE A 5 -32.56 -20.77 44.20
CA PHE A 5 -31.63 -19.68 44.48
C PHE A 5 -31.52 -18.97 43.12
N GLY A 6 -31.82 -17.69 42.94
CA GLY A 6 -31.60 -16.53 43.80
C GLY A 6 -30.84 -15.54 42.93
N ILE A 7 -31.57 -14.63 42.29
CA ILE A 7 -31.07 -13.59 41.39
C ILE A 7 -30.08 -12.70 42.15
N GLY A 8 -28.82 -12.67 41.72
CA GLY A 8 -27.79 -11.75 42.18
C GLY A 8 -27.43 -10.78 41.06
N LEU A 9 -28.06 -9.62 41.09
CA LEU A 9 -27.74 -8.43 40.31
C LEU A 9 -26.32 -7.94 40.71
N SER A 10 -25.29 -8.26 39.91
CA SER A 10 -23.95 -7.67 40.10
C SER A 10 -23.76 -6.51 39.11
N LEU A 11 -24.32 -5.38 39.53
CA LEU A 11 -24.06 -4.04 39.01
C LEU A 11 -22.70 -3.57 39.59
N ALA A 12 -21.59 -3.79 38.89
CA ALA A 12 -20.34 -3.00 39.00
C ALA A 12 -19.16 -3.70 38.32
N CYS A 13 -18.85 -3.32 37.08
CA CYS A 13 -17.47 -3.11 36.61
C CYS A 13 -17.46 -2.51 35.18
N LEU A 14 -18.25 -1.45 34.98
CA LEU A 14 -18.01 -0.48 33.90
C LEU A 14 -17.04 0.57 34.43
N LEU A 15 -15.81 0.17 34.71
CA LEU A 15 -14.69 1.10 34.87
C LEU A 15 -14.07 1.32 33.49
N THR A 16 -14.86 1.89 32.57
CA THR A 16 -14.26 2.81 31.60
C THR A 16 -13.73 3.96 32.43
N ALA A 17 -12.43 3.92 32.75
CA ALA A 17 -11.69 5.07 33.24
C ALA A 17 -11.63 6.11 32.10
N CYS A 18 -12.78 6.73 31.80
CA CYS A 18 -12.83 8.00 31.13
C CYS A 18 -12.15 8.98 32.08
N ASN A 19 -10.97 9.46 31.67
CA ASN A 19 -10.17 10.45 32.37
C ASN A 19 -10.99 11.70 32.73
N LEU A 20 -11.72 11.68 33.85
CA LEU A 20 -12.47 12.82 34.37
C LEU A 20 -11.54 13.96 34.83
N TYR A 21 -10.23 13.70 34.89
CA TYR A 21 -9.16 14.66 35.19
C TYR A 21 -8.44 15.21 33.96
N GLY A 22 -8.81 14.80 32.73
CA GLY A 22 -8.12 15.21 31.50
C GLY A 22 -8.21 16.71 31.15
N GLY A 23 -9.07 17.48 31.84
CA GLY A 23 -9.29 18.90 31.58
C GLY A 23 -8.44 19.88 32.41
N LEU A 24 -7.62 19.42 33.37
CA LEU A 24 -7.03 20.32 34.37
C LEU A 24 -5.50 20.50 34.32
N SER A 25 -4.77 19.79 33.47
CA SER A 25 -3.37 20.10 33.21
C SER A 25 -3.05 19.94 31.73
N LYS A 26 -2.70 21.05 31.06
CA LYS A 26 -2.07 21.00 29.74
C LYS A 26 -0.84 20.08 29.84
N PRO A 27 -0.58 19.21 28.84
CA PRO A 27 0.65 18.41 28.83
C PRO A 27 1.88 19.30 29.07
N ALA A 28 2.76 18.87 29.97
CA ALA A 28 3.90 19.65 30.43
C ALA A 28 5.24 19.18 29.84
N ASN A 29 5.29 17.99 29.25
CA ASN A 29 6.49 17.40 28.65
C ASN A 29 6.14 16.57 27.41
N ASP A 30 7.15 16.18 26.65
CA ASP A 30 7.01 15.48 25.37
C ASP A 30 6.27 14.14 25.53
N GLU A 31 6.51 13.41 26.61
CA GLU A 31 5.85 12.12 26.88
C GLU A 31 4.33 12.32 27.09
N GLN A 32 3.94 13.37 27.83
CA GLN A 32 2.52 13.70 28.01
C GLN A 32 1.87 14.17 26.71
N TYR A 33 2.58 14.94 25.87
CA TYR A 33 2.09 15.34 24.55
C TYR A 33 1.89 14.11 23.63
N LEU A 34 2.80 13.14 23.65
CA LEU A 34 2.64 11.89 22.87
C LEU A 34 1.43 11.08 23.33
N VAL A 35 1.23 10.92 24.63
CA VAL A 35 0.06 10.22 25.18
C VAL A 35 -1.23 10.94 24.82
N ALA A 36 -1.26 12.27 24.94
CA ALA A 36 -2.42 13.08 24.56
C ALA A 36 -2.72 13.00 23.06
N ALA A 37 -1.68 13.06 22.21
CA ALA A 37 -1.80 12.94 20.77
C ALA A 37 -2.42 11.59 20.35
N ARG A 38 -1.91 10.48 20.91
CA ARG A 38 -2.43 9.13 20.66
C ARG A 38 -3.86 8.97 21.15
N ALA A 39 -4.19 9.50 22.34
CA ALA A 39 -5.56 9.51 22.83
C ALA A 39 -6.51 10.35 21.95
N CYS A 40 -6.01 11.39 21.27
CA CYS A 40 -6.78 12.12 20.25
C CYS A 40 -6.94 11.31 18.97
N LEU A 41 -5.88 10.63 18.52
CA LEU A 41 -5.93 9.73 17.36
C LEU A 41 -6.93 8.58 17.56
N ASP A 42 -6.93 7.93 18.73
CA ASP A 42 -7.86 6.86 19.10
C ASP A 42 -9.32 7.30 19.10
N ARG A 43 -9.57 8.59 19.38
CA ARG A 43 -10.91 9.22 19.32
C ARG A 43 -11.28 9.72 17.92
N GLY A 44 -10.37 9.63 16.95
CA GLY A 44 -10.55 10.20 15.61
C GLY A 44 -10.47 11.73 15.55
N ASP A 45 -9.94 12.39 16.59
CA ASP A 45 -9.70 13.83 16.61
C ASP A 45 -8.30 14.13 16.07
N TYR A 46 -8.20 14.10 14.73
CA TYR A 46 -6.92 14.27 14.03
C TYR A 46 -6.33 15.67 14.19
N ALA A 47 -7.18 16.69 14.36
CA ALA A 47 -6.74 18.06 14.61
C ALA A 47 -6.05 18.16 15.97
N CYS A 48 -6.68 17.64 17.03
CA CYS A 48 -6.07 17.55 18.35
C CYS A 48 -4.76 16.75 18.32
N ALA A 49 -4.74 15.61 17.62
CA ALA A 49 -3.53 14.79 17.53
C ALA A 49 -2.37 15.58 16.92
N LYS A 50 -2.60 16.25 15.79
CA LYS A 50 -1.60 17.10 15.12
C LYS A 50 -1.12 18.26 16.00
N GLU A 51 -2.01 18.92 16.73
CA GLU A 51 -1.63 20.00 17.66
C GLU A 51 -0.66 19.49 18.74
N ASN A 52 -0.96 18.32 19.34
CA ASN A 52 -0.09 17.74 20.37
C ASN A 52 1.25 17.26 19.79
N TYR A 53 1.28 16.66 18.60
CA TYR A 53 2.54 16.31 17.93
C TYR A 53 3.38 17.55 17.59
N GLN A 54 2.75 18.66 17.17
CA GLN A 54 3.44 19.91 16.89
C GLN A 54 4.07 20.55 18.14
N ALA A 55 3.49 20.30 19.32
CA ALA A 55 3.99 20.80 20.59
C ALA A 55 5.23 20.05 21.11
N LEU A 56 5.62 18.94 20.48
CA LEU A 56 6.84 18.20 20.83
C LEU A 56 8.10 19.03 20.60
N SER A 57 9.09 18.84 21.46
CA SER A 57 10.41 19.46 21.34
C SER A 57 11.16 18.99 20.09
N THR A 58 12.23 19.71 19.74
CA THR A 58 13.07 19.38 18.58
C THR A 58 13.78 18.03 18.70
N ASN A 59 13.96 17.52 19.93
CA ASN A 59 14.56 16.20 20.16
C ASN A 59 13.64 15.06 19.70
N TYR A 60 12.33 15.32 19.60
CA TYR A 60 11.31 14.39 19.12
C TYR A 60 10.89 14.68 17.67
N ASN A 61 11.69 15.44 16.90
CA ASN A 61 11.32 15.84 15.54
C ASN A 61 10.99 14.65 14.61
N ASP A 62 11.78 13.58 14.68
CA ASP A 62 11.57 12.37 13.89
C ASP A 62 10.25 11.67 14.24
N VAL A 63 9.93 11.60 15.54
CA VAL A 63 8.64 11.07 16.03
C VAL A 63 7.50 11.97 15.57
N ARG A 64 7.65 13.29 15.68
CA ARG A 64 6.66 14.27 15.21
C ARG A 64 6.36 14.09 13.73
N ILE A 65 7.39 13.94 12.88
CA ILE A 65 7.21 13.77 11.43
C ILE A 65 6.44 12.48 11.13
N SER A 66 6.95 11.35 11.61
CA SER A 66 6.34 10.03 11.36
C SER A 66 4.89 9.94 11.87
N GLU A 67 4.64 10.37 13.11
CA GLU A 67 3.31 10.32 13.72
C GLU A 67 2.32 11.30 13.05
N THR A 68 2.79 12.47 12.61
CA THR A 68 1.95 13.40 11.82
C THR A 68 1.62 12.82 10.44
N GLY A 69 2.56 12.11 9.82
CA GLY A 69 2.37 11.35 8.60
C GLY A 69 1.28 10.29 8.76
N LEU A 70 1.40 9.43 9.76
CA LEU A 70 0.40 8.41 10.10
C LEU A 70 -0.97 9.01 10.43
N THR A 71 -1.00 10.13 11.16
CA THR A 71 -2.25 10.86 11.47
C THR A 71 -2.91 11.37 10.19
N THR A 72 -2.13 11.84 9.21
CA THR A 72 -2.66 12.28 7.91
C THR A 72 -3.24 11.10 7.11
N LEU A 73 -2.61 9.93 7.17
CA LEU A 73 -3.15 8.71 6.55
C LEU A 73 -4.45 8.24 7.23
N ALA A 74 -4.52 8.35 8.55
CA ALA A 74 -5.72 8.03 9.32
C ALA A 74 -6.86 9.02 9.03
N GLU A 75 -6.56 10.33 8.98
CA GLU A 75 -7.53 11.39 8.66
C GLU A 75 -8.14 11.22 7.28
N THR A 76 -7.32 10.83 6.30
CA THR A 76 -7.78 10.53 4.93
C THR A 76 -8.56 9.22 4.84
N ARG A 77 -8.62 8.44 5.93
CA ARG A 77 -9.30 7.14 6.04
C ARG A 77 -8.85 6.12 4.98
N ILE A 78 -7.63 6.28 4.46
CA ILE A 78 -7.09 5.38 3.43
C ILE A 78 -7.04 3.96 3.99
N PHE A 79 -6.33 3.77 5.09
CA PHE A 79 -6.37 2.51 5.84
C PHE A 79 -6.24 2.80 7.32
N SER A 80 -6.78 1.90 8.13
CA SER A 80 -6.53 1.83 9.56
C SER A 80 -5.30 0.96 9.84
N ILE A 81 -4.72 1.09 11.04
CA ILE A 81 -3.69 0.17 11.51
C ILE A 81 -4.22 -1.27 11.52
N SER A 82 -5.51 -1.48 11.80
CA SER A 82 -6.12 -2.82 11.74
C SER A 82 -6.16 -3.39 10.32
N ASP A 83 -6.36 -2.56 9.29
CA ASP A 83 -6.29 -3.01 7.89
C ASP A 83 -4.86 -3.39 7.52
N LEU A 84 -3.88 -2.58 7.96
CA LEU A 84 -2.46 -2.89 7.78
C LEU A 84 -2.09 -4.20 8.46
N ILE A 85 -2.42 -4.39 9.74
CA ILE A 85 -2.14 -5.63 10.47
C ILE A 85 -2.82 -6.84 9.81
N SER A 86 -4.06 -6.68 9.37
CA SER A 86 -4.79 -7.75 8.67
C SER A 86 -4.11 -8.11 7.34
N SER A 87 -3.61 -7.12 6.61
CA SER A 87 -2.88 -7.33 5.35
C SER A 87 -1.45 -7.86 5.55
N LEU A 88 -0.76 -7.43 6.60
CA LEU A 88 0.61 -7.80 6.94
C LEU A 88 0.68 -9.01 7.90
N GLY A 89 -0.44 -9.69 8.16
CA GLY A 89 -0.54 -10.80 9.11
C GLY A 89 0.28 -12.04 8.71
N ASN A 90 -0.15 -13.23 9.17
CA ASN A 90 0.56 -14.54 9.13
C ASN A 90 1.28 -14.95 7.82
N ASN A 91 1.12 -14.21 6.72
CA ASN A 91 1.72 -14.48 5.43
C ASN A 91 2.53 -13.27 4.87
N LEU A 92 3.17 -12.46 5.70
CA LEU A 92 4.11 -11.40 5.26
C LEU A 92 5.03 -11.93 4.12
N GLY A 93 4.84 -11.40 2.91
CA GLY A 93 5.58 -11.82 1.70
C GLY A 93 4.87 -12.80 0.76
N SER A 94 3.68 -13.31 1.09
CA SER A 94 2.83 -14.04 0.15
C SER A 94 2.00 -13.07 -0.72
N SER A 95 1.74 -13.43 -1.97
CA SER A 95 0.85 -12.65 -2.87
C SER A 95 -0.52 -12.33 -2.30
N GLY A 96 -1.09 -13.21 -1.46
CA GLY A 96 -2.41 -13.03 -0.85
C GLY A 96 -2.47 -11.90 0.19
N SER A 97 -1.34 -11.50 0.75
CA SER A 97 -1.26 -10.50 1.81
C SER A 97 -1.52 -9.08 1.28
N PHE A 98 -1.10 -8.83 0.04
CA PHE A 98 -1.27 -7.54 -0.61
C PHE A 98 -2.65 -7.40 -1.29
N SER A 99 -3.24 -8.48 -1.77
CA SER A 99 -4.60 -8.42 -2.34
C SER A 99 -5.65 -7.97 -1.32
N ILE A 100 -5.49 -8.33 -0.04
CA ILE A 100 -6.45 -7.99 1.03
C ILE A 100 -6.55 -6.47 1.23
N LEU A 101 -5.41 -5.77 1.31
CA LEU A 101 -5.46 -4.31 1.50
C LEU A 101 -6.05 -3.62 0.27
N ALA A 102 -5.69 -4.04 -0.93
CA ALA A 102 -6.28 -3.50 -2.15
C ALA A 102 -7.80 -3.73 -2.25
N GLU A 103 -8.30 -4.92 -1.86
CA GLU A 103 -9.73 -5.22 -1.79
C GLU A 103 -10.45 -4.30 -0.78
N ILE A 104 -9.86 -4.11 0.41
CA ILE A 104 -10.39 -3.17 1.41
C ILE A 104 -10.46 -1.76 0.83
N LEU A 105 -9.40 -1.28 0.18
CA LEU A 105 -9.37 0.06 -0.43
C LEU A 105 -10.41 0.19 -1.56
N ALA A 106 -10.54 -0.82 -2.42
CA ALA A 106 -11.51 -0.84 -3.52
C ALA A 106 -12.95 -0.81 -2.99
N SER A 107 -13.28 -1.64 -1.99
CA SER A 107 -14.61 -1.70 -1.37
C SER A 107 -15.02 -0.38 -0.71
N ARG A 108 -14.04 0.42 -0.24
CA ARG A 108 -14.24 1.74 0.34
C ARG A 108 -14.25 2.87 -0.69
N GLY A 109 -14.03 2.57 -1.98
CA GLY A 109 -13.95 3.59 -3.05
C GLY A 109 -12.67 4.44 -2.99
N ILE A 110 -11.62 3.95 -2.35
CA ILE A 110 -10.35 4.68 -2.13
C ILE A 110 -9.44 4.49 -3.36
N THR A 111 -9.94 4.88 -4.52
CA THR A 111 -9.26 4.68 -5.83
C THR A 111 -8.87 6.00 -6.49
N ALA A 112 -9.41 7.13 -6.03
CA ALA A 112 -9.11 8.46 -6.56
C ALA A 112 -7.63 8.89 -6.42
N GLY A 113 -7.16 9.70 -7.37
CA GLY A 113 -5.77 10.21 -7.38
C GLY A 113 -5.40 11.08 -6.20
N THR A 114 -6.37 11.73 -5.53
CA THR A 114 -6.14 12.51 -4.31
C THR A 114 -5.54 11.67 -3.19
N TYR A 115 -5.98 10.42 -3.02
CA TYR A 115 -5.42 9.49 -2.02
C TYR A 115 -3.97 9.13 -2.32
N ARG A 116 -3.62 8.95 -3.60
CA ARG A 116 -2.22 8.74 -4.03
C ARG A 116 -1.35 9.94 -3.69
N THR A 117 -1.84 11.16 -3.92
CA THR A 117 -1.12 12.38 -3.57
C THR A 117 -0.90 12.48 -2.06
N SER A 118 -1.89 12.14 -1.24
CA SER A 118 -1.73 12.12 0.23
C SER A 118 -0.68 11.12 0.69
N LEU A 119 -0.71 9.88 0.16
CA LEU A 119 0.29 8.85 0.47
C LEU A 119 1.69 9.26 0.03
N LYS A 120 1.81 9.81 -1.19
CA LYS A 120 3.06 10.33 -1.72
C LYS A 120 3.63 11.45 -0.86
N LYS A 121 2.78 12.36 -0.39
CA LYS A 121 3.19 13.45 0.49
C LYS A 121 3.81 12.92 1.77
N VAL A 122 3.16 11.95 2.43
CA VAL A 122 3.70 11.31 3.65
C VAL A 122 5.05 10.64 3.35
N TYR A 123 5.14 9.89 2.25
CA TYR A 123 6.40 9.25 1.83
C TYR A 123 7.56 10.25 1.61
N ASP A 124 7.26 11.44 1.08
CA ASP A 124 8.25 12.49 0.84
C ASP A 124 8.61 13.23 2.13
N ASP A 125 7.63 13.57 2.96
CA ASP A 125 7.84 14.25 4.24
C ASP A 125 8.74 13.40 5.17
N ASP A 126 8.54 12.08 5.15
CA ASP A 126 9.32 11.13 5.96
C ASP A 126 10.82 11.09 5.58
N ALA A 127 11.21 11.62 4.42
CA ALA A 127 12.63 11.75 4.07
C ALA A 127 13.41 12.69 5.02
N ALA A 128 12.71 13.55 5.75
CA ALA A 128 13.29 14.44 6.76
C ALA A 128 13.58 13.76 8.11
N ILE A 129 13.12 12.52 8.32
CA ILE A 129 13.42 11.73 9.52
C ILE A 129 14.90 11.33 9.52
N ILE A 130 15.63 11.58 10.60
CA ILE A 130 17.06 11.29 10.71
C ILE A 130 17.28 9.80 11.03
N GLU A 131 16.55 9.26 12.02
CA GLU A 131 16.63 7.87 12.47
C GLU A 131 16.30 6.89 11.32
N PRO A 132 17.27 6.10 10.82
CA PRO A 132 17.08 5.31 9.61
C PRO A 132 15.96 4.29 9.70
N ASN A 133 15.82 3.62 10.84
CA ASN A 133 14.80 2.58 11.01
C ASN A 133 13.39 3.18 11.01
N LEU A 134 13.20 4.30 11.70
CA LEU A 134 11.92 4.99 11.74
C LEU A 134 11.57 5.58 10.37
N ARG A 135 12.54 6.19 9.68
CA ARG A 135 12.38 6.67 8.31
C ARG A 135 11.92 5.55 7.39
N SER A 136 12.64 4.43 7.36
CA SER A 136 12.32 3.33 6.46
C SER A 136 11.01 2.63 6.81
N PHE A 137 10.69 2.48 8.09
CA PHE A 137 9.38 1.95 8.50
C PHE A 137 8.22 2.85 8.03
N SER A 138 8.31 4.17 8.25
CA SER A 138 7.25 5.10 7.86
C SER A 138 7.08 5.17 6.33
N ARG A 139 8.20 5.24 5.60
CA ARG A 139 8.19 5.23 4.14
C ARG A 139 7.71 3.90 3.56
N PHE A 140 8.02 2.78 4.21
CA PHE A 140 7.47 1.47 3.83
C PHE A 140 5.93 1.48 3.90
N LEU A 141 5.33 1.97 4.99
CA LEU A 141 3.88 2.03 5.14
C LEU A 141 3.23 2.92 4.07
N ALA A 142 3.82 4.09 3.80
CA ALA A 142 3.33 4.98 2.75
C ALA A 142 3.43 4.34 1.35
N ALA A 143 4.57 3.74 1.00
CA ALA A 143 4.78 3.06 -0.27
C ALA A 143 3.87 1.83 -0.44
N LEU A 144 3.66 1.06 0.63
CA LEU A 144 2.71 -0.04 0.68
C LEU A 144 1.29 0.45 0.41
N GLY A 145 0.89 1.56 1.02
CA GLY A 145 -0.39 2.21 0.75
C GLY A 145 -0.52 2.64 -0.71
N MET A 146 0.53 3.24 -1.28
CA MET A 146 0.55 3.64 -2.70
C MET A 146 0.37 2.44 -3.62
N PHE A 147 1.06 1.34 -3.33
CA PHE A 147 0.97 0.10 -4.09
C PHE A 147 -0.46 -0.44 -4.07
N ASN A 148 -1.03 -0.59 -2.89
CA ASN A 148 -2.37 -1.13 -2.72
C ASN A 148 -3.46 -0.21 -3.29
N GLN A 149 -3.25 1.10 -3.27
CA GLN A 149 -4.17 2.07 -3.85
C GLN A 149 -4.19 1.95 -5.38
N VAL A 150 -3.01 1.85 -6.01
CA VAL A 150 -2.92 1.64 -7.47
C VAL A 150 -3.50 0.28 -7.82
N LEU A 151 -3.21 -0.75 -7.01
CA LEU A 151 -3.77 -2.08 -7.16
C LEU A 151 -5.31 -2.05 -7.10
N ALA A 152 -5.89 -1.37 -6.10
CA ALA A 152 -7.34 -1.21 -5.91
C ALA A 152 -8.05 -0.55 -7.09
N ASN A 153 -7.35 0.26 -7.90
CA ASN A 153 -7.92 0.79 -9.14
C ASN A 153 -8.12 -0.30 -10.20
N ALA A 154 -7.34 -1.38 -10.13
CA ALA A 154 -7.36 -2.45 -11.12
C ALA A 154 -8.12 -3.69 -10.67
N VAL A 155 -8.09 -4.07 -9.39
CA VAL A 155 -8.49 -5.40 -8.92
C VAL A 155 -9.97 -5.57 -8.53
N GLY A 156 -10.87 -4.68 -8.96
CA GLY A 156 -12.31 -4.85 -8.72
C GLY A 156 -12.65 -5.23 -7.27
N ALA A 157 -13.59 -6.17 -7.09
CA ALA A 157 -14.01 -6.65 -5.77
C ALA A 157 -13.27 -7.91 -5.29
N ASP A 158 -12.50 -8.59 -6.15
CA ASP A 158 -11.83 -9.86 -5.83
C ASP A 158 -10.34 -9.71 -5.50
N GLY A 159 -9.80 -8.49 -5.54
CA GLY A 159 -8.47 -8.16 -5.01
C GLY A 159 -7.30 -8.72 -5.83
N LYS A 160 -7.58 -9.39 -6.95
CA LYS A 160 -6.59 -10.09 -7.76
C LYS A 160 -6.29 -9.33 -9.05
N LEU A 161 -5.01 -9.11 -9.32
CA LEU A 161 -4.58 -8.79 -10.68
C LEU A 161 -4.65 -10.05 -11.52
N THR A 162 -5.26 -9.92 -12.67
CA THR A 162 -5.21 -10.93 -13.72
C THR A 162 -4.30 -10.42 -14.83
N GLY A 163 -3.76 -11.34 -15.64
CA GLY A 163 -2.96 -10.94 -16.82
C GLY A 163 -3.72 -9.99 -17.76
N THR A 164 -5.05 -10.09 -17.79
CA THR A 164 -5.94 -9.25 -18.61
C THR A 164 -6.12 -7.83 -18.09
N ASP A 165 -5.80 -7.58 -16.82
CA ASP A 165 -5.81 -6.24 -16.20
C ASP A 165 -4.56 -5.44 -16.60
N ILE A 166 -3.46 -6.14 -16.87
CA ILE A 166 -2.16 -5.55 -17.22
C ILE A 166 -1.98 -5.50 -18.74
N VAL A 167 -2.32 -6.58 -19.45
CA VAL A 167 -2.16 -6.71 -20.91
C VAL A 167 -3.51 -7.00 -21.54
N ASN A 168 -3.90 -6.23 -22.56
CA ASN A 168 -5.16 -6.45 -23.25
C ASN A 168 -5.17 -7.85 -23.92
N PRO A 169 -6.23 -8.68 -23.71
CA PRO A 169 -6.36 -9.99 -24.36
C PRO A 169 -6.20 -9.96 -25.88
N ALA A 170 -6.64 -8.89 -26.54
CA ALA A 170 -6.51 -8.70 -27.97
C ALA A 170 -5.06 -8.49 -28.39
N THR A 171 -4.25 -7.80 -27.57
CA THR A 171 -2.79 -7.65 -27.77
C THR A 171 -2.10 -9.01 -27.67
N ILE A 172 -2.47 -9.83 -26.68
CA ILE A 172 -1.92 -11.19 -26.52
C ILE A 172 -2.26 -12.05 -27.75
N ALA A 173 -3.52 -12.03 -28.19
CA ALA A 173 -3.97 -12.77 -29.37
C ALA A 173 -3.25 -12.29 -30.65
N ALA A 174 -3.05 -10.99 -30.81
CA ALA A 174 -2.35 -10.40 -31.94
C ALA A 174 -0.87 -10.78 -31.96
N CYS A 175 -0.18 -10.73 -30.82
CA CYS A 175 1.21 -11.19 -30.71
C CYS A 175 1.34 -12.67 -31.00
N ARG A 176 0.43 -13.50 -30.49
CA ARG A 176 0.42 -14.94 -30.79
C ARG A 176 0.24 -15.21 -32.29
N ALA A 177 -0.70 -14.52 -32.93
CA ALA A 177 -0.95 -14.67 -34.37
C ALA A 177 0.27 -14.25 -35.21
N ALA A 178 1.01 -13.24 -34.79
CA ALA A 178 2.22 -12.78 -35.46
C ALA A 178 3.43 -13.73 -35.33
N SER A 179 3.40 -14.62 -34.33
CA SER A 179 4.56 -15.44 -33.96
C SER A 179 4.66 -16.77 -34.69
N GLY A 180 3.66 -17.12 -35.51
CA GLY A 180 3.61 -18.39 -36.24
C GLY A 180 3.39 -19.62 -35.34
N PRO A 181 3.23 -20.82 -35.91
CA PRO A 181 2.85 -22.04 -35.20
C PRO A 181 3.98 -22.72 -34.40
N SER A 182 5.09 -22.03 -34.09
CA SER A 182 6.14 -22.62 -33.26
C SER A 182 5.66 -22.78 -31.82
N ASN A 183 5.52 -24.05 -31.42
CA ASN A 183 5.34 -24.62 -30.08
C ASN A 183 4.83 -23.64 -28.99
N PRO A 184 3.61 -23.83 -28.44
CA PRO A 184 3.04 -22.96 -27.39
C PRO A 184 3.82 -22.91 -26.07
N ALA A 185 4.89 -23.72 -25.93
CA ALA A 185 5.81 -23.70 -24.81
C ALA A 185 7.11 -22.88 -25.05
N ASP A 186 7.33 -22.34 -26.25
CA ASP A 186 8.55 -21.61 -26.59
C ASP A 186 8.40 -20.09 -26.34
N PRO A 187 9.07 -19.51 -25.32
CA PRO A 187 9.07 -18.06 -25.10
C PRO A 187 9.74 -17.26 -26.24
N ALA A 188 10.48 -17.90 -27.15
CA ALA A 188 10.99 -17.25 -28.37
C ALA A 188 9.89 -17.00 -29.42
N GLY A 189 8.73 -17.66 -29.29
CA GLY A 189 7.57 -17.50 -30.15
C GLY A 189 6.68 -16.32 -29.78
N CYS A 190 7.22 -15.22 -29.24
CA CYS A 190 6.48 -13.96 -29.10
C CYS A 190 7.26 -12.83 -29.78
N VAL A 191 6.91 -12.51 -31.03
CA VAL A 191 7.66 -11.54 -31.84
C VAL A 191 7.07 -10.13 -31.70
N LEU A 192 7.72 -9.29 -30.87
CA LEU A 192 7.32 -7.90 -30.60
C LEU A 192 7.44 -6.92 -31.78
N ASN A 193 8.11 -7.32 -32.86
CA ASN A 193 8.34 -6.46 -34.01
C ASN A 193 7.05 -6.13 -34.78
N SER A 194 5.99 -6.93 -34.63
CA SER A 194 4.75 -6.65 -35.36
C SER A 194 4.07 -5.41 -34.80
N THR A 195 3.64 -4.52 -35.69
CA THR A 195 2.85 -3.32 -35.39
C THR A 195 1.57 -3.62 -34.57
N ASN A 196 1.18 -4.90 -34.53
CA ASN A 196 0.01 -5.43 -33.83
C ASN A 196 0.27 -5.79 -32.35
N CYS A 197 1.55 -5.86 -31.93
CA CYS A 197 1.95 -6.10 -30.53
C CYS A 197 2.03 -4.82 -29.68
N ALA A 198 1.88 -3.64 -30.29
CA ALA A 198 1.92 -2.35 -29.61
C ALA A 198 0.57 -1.95 -28.96
N ALA A 199 -0.41 -2.84 -28.98
CA ALA A 199 -1.78 -2.58 -28.55
C ALA A 199 -1.88 -2.38 -27.01
N PRO A 200 -2.88 -1.61 -26.53
CA PRO A 200 -2.85 -0.89 -25.26
C PRO A 200 -2.83 -1.83 -24.04
N PRO A 201 -2.55 -1.30 -22.85
CA PRO A 201 -2.64 -2.05 -21.59
C PRO A 201 -4.03 -2.64 -21.40
N GLY A 202 -4.13 -3.58 -20.46
CA GLY A 202 -5.38 -4.19 -20.04
C GLY A 202 -6.43 -3.16 -19.60
N THR A 203 -7.64 -3.64 -19.32
CA THR A 203 -8.80 -2.77 -19.00
C THR A 203 -8.65 -1.95 -17.73
N ALA A 204 -7.66 -2.27 -16.90
CA ALA A 204 -7.55 -1.81 -15.53
C ALA A 204 -6.47 -0.72 -15.34
N PHE A 205 -5.49 -0.63 -16.26
CA PHE A 205 -4.41 0.34 -16.18
C PHE A 205 -4.25 1.12 -17.48
N THR A 206 -3.94 2.40 -17.36
CA THR A 206 -3.42 3.19 -18.48
C THR A 206 -1.90 3.04 -18.62
N TYR A 207 -1.39 3.09 -19.85
CA TYR A 207 0.02 2.95 -20.17
C TYR A 207 0.46 4.21 -20.86
N ASN A 208 1.45 4.87 -20.28
CA ASN A 208 2.07 6.04 -20.87
C ASN A 208 3.39 5.62 -21.50
N ALA A 209 3.42 5.50 -22.83
CA ALA A 209 4.62 5.10 -23.58
C ALA A 209 5.83 6.05 -23.38
N GLY A 210 5.60 7.27 -22.88
CA GLY A 210 6.64 8.23 -22.52
C GLY A 210 7.15 8.14 -21.08
N GLU A 211 6.52 7.36 -20.20
CA GLU A 211 7.01 7.14 -18.85
C GLU A 211 7.98 5.94 -18.84
N THR A 212 9.28 6.23 -18.77
CA THR A 212 10.29 5.20 -18.51
C THR A 212 10.05 4.55 -17.15
N ALA A 213 10.36 3.25 -17.05
CA ALA A 213 10.35 2.48 -15.80
C ALA A 213 11.48 2.94 -14.87
N SER A 214 11.48 4.20 -14.45
CA SER A 214 12.26 4.61 -13.29
C SER A 214 11.61 3.99 -12.06
N MET A 215 12.38 3.28 -11.25
CA MET A 215 11.91 2.71 -9.98
C MET A 215 11.74 3.78 -8.88
N SER A 216 12.05 5.05 -9.20
CA SER A 216 11.94 6.15 -8.24
C SER A 216 10.49 6.61 -8.12
N ILE A 217 10.03 6.75 -6.88
CA ILE A 217 8.78 7.45 -6.55
C ILE A 217 8.96 8.97 -6.68
N VAL A 218 10.16 9.50 -6.51
CA VAL A 218 10.44 10.94 -6.47
C VAL A 218 10.21 11.60 -7.84
N GLY A 219 9.52 12.74 -7.86
CA GLY A 219 9.28 13.54 -9.08
C GLY A 219 8.23 12.99 -10.06
N SER A 220 7.54 11.91 -9.72
CA SER A 220 6.45 11.36 -10.55
C SER A 220 5.09 11.97 -10.21
N ASP A 221 4.20 12.13 -11.20
CA ASP A 221 2.84 12.62 -10.99
C ASP A 221 1.95 11.50 -10.43
N TRP A 222 1.64 11.55 -9.13
CA TRP A 222 0.74 10.60 -8.47
C TRP A 222 -0.74 10.98 -8.58
N SER A 223 -1.05 12.21 -9.01
CA SER A 223 -2.43 12.70 -9.13
C SER A 223 -3.15 12.16 -10.37
N GLY A 224 -2.41 11.88 -11.45
CA GLY A 224 -2.95 11.31 -12.68
C GLY A 224 -3.47 9.87 -12.55
N PRO A 225 -3.90 9.25 -13.66
CA PRO A 225 -4.45 7.89 -13.71
C PRO A 225 -3.57 6.83 -13.06
N ALA A 226 -4.18 5.73 -12.62
CA ALA A 226 -3.45 4.54 -12.20
C ALA A 226 -2.77 3.89 -13.42
N THR A 227 -1.47 3.62 -13.29
CA THR A 227 -0.65 3.01 -14.35
C THR A 227 0.14 1.84 -13.79
N VAL A 228 0.52 0.92 -14.67
CA VAL A 228 1.41 -0.20 -14.32
C VAL A 228 2.74 0.34 -13.79
N GLN A 229 3.27 1.42 -14.36
CA GLN A 229 4.49 2.07 -13.90
C GLN A 229 4.39 2.57 -12.45
N LYS A 230 3.25 3.15 -12.06
CA LYS A 230 3.02 3.57 -10.65
C LYS A 230 2.96 2.36 -9.72
N LEU A 231 2.34 1.27 -10.14
CA LEU A 231 2.31 0.02 -9.38
C LEU A 231 3.73 -0.49 -9.11
N ILE A 232 4.58 -0.55 -10.15
CA ILE A 232 5.98 -0.97 -10.04
C ILE A 232 6.79 -0.04 -9.14
N ARG A 233 6.65 1.28 -9.31
CA ARG A 233 7.37 2.28 -8.50
C ARG A 233 7.01 2.16 -7.01
N ALA A 234 5.73 2.04 -6.70
CA ALA A 234 5.27 1.82 -5.33
C ALA A 234 5.83 0.52 -4.74
N ALA A 235 5.80 -0.55 -5.54
CA ALA A 235 6.32 -1.84 -5.14
C ALA A 235 7.84 -1.84 -4.88
N ALA A 236 8.60 -1.22 -5.78
CA ALA A 236 10.05 -1.08 -5.66
C ALA A 236 10.44 -0.32 -4.40
N ALA A 237 9.76 0.81 -4.13
CA ALA A 237 10.01 1.59 -2.93
C ALA A 237 9.65 0.84 -1.64
N ALA A 238 8.49 0.19 -1.59
CA ALA A 238 8.11 -0.61 -0.43
C ALA A 238 9.13 -1.75 -0.17
N SER A 239 9.62 -2.41 -1.23
CA SER A 239 10.68 -3.43 -1.10
C SER A 239 11.98 -2.85 -0.55
N SER A 240 12.40 -1.71 -1.09
CA SER A 240 13.65 -1.06 -0.70
C SER A 240 13.60 -0.63 0.75
N GLU A 241 12.53 0.02 1.19
CA GLU A 241 12.38 0.49 2.57
C GLU A 241 12.23 -0.67 3.56
N LEU A 242 11.51 -1.74 3.19
CA LEU A 242 11.44 -2.95 4.00
C LEU A 242 12.82 -3.60 4.18
N SER A 243 13.65 -3.63 3.13
CA SER A 243 14.99 -4.21 3.20
C SER A 243 15.92 -3.44 4.14
N ILE A 244 15.80 -2.11 4.17
CA ILE A 244 16.55 -1.24 5.07
C ILE A 244 16.10 -1.49 6.52
N PHE A 245 14.79 -1.47 6.76
CA PHE A 245 14.21 -1.70 8.08
C PHE A 245 14.52 -3.11 8.63
N ALA A 246 14.49 -4.14 7.79
CA ALA A 246 14.74 -5.53 8.19
C ALA A 246 16.24 -5.90 8.33
N GLY A 247 17.16 -4.96 8.14
CA GLY A 247 18.60 -5.21 8.30
C GLY A 247 19.27 -6.00 7.16
N GLY A 248 18.65 -6.07 5.98
CA GLY A 248 19.25 -6.59 4.75
C GLY A 248 18.86 -8.02 4.33
N SER A 249 18.83 -8.21 3.00
CA SER A 249 18.58 -9.45 2.22
C SER A 249 17.13 -9.87 1.91
N SER A 250 16.15 -8.96 1.90
CA SER A 250 14.78 -9.27 1.42
C SER A 250 14.52 -8.89 -0.06
N ASN A 251 15.50 -9.03 -0.95
CA ASN A 251 15.37 -8.71 -2.39
C ASN A 251 14.31 -9.54 -3.15
N GLN A 252 13.63 -10.46 -2.47
CA GLN A 252 12.73 -11.43 -3.11
C GLN A 252 11.25 -11.21 -2.78
N GLY A 253 10.88 -10.37 -1.81
CA GLY A 253 9.48 -10.26 -1.34
C GLY A 253 8.54 -9.69 -2.40
N LEU A 254 8.61 -8.39 -2.66
CA LEU A 254 7.58 -7.71 -3.45
C LEU A 254 7.75 -7.82 -4.97
N LEU A 255 8.97 -8.05 -5.47
CA LEU A 255 9.20 -8.35 -6.88
C LEU A 255 8.70 -9.76 -7.21
N SER A 256 8.82 -10.71 -6.27
CA SER A 256 8.07 -11.98 -6.37
C SER A 256 6.58 -11.75 -6.24
N THR A 257 6.10 -10.80 -5.43
CA THR A 257 4.68 -10.40 -5.39
C THR A 257 4.21 -9.87 -6.74
N ILE A 258 4.97 -9.02 -7.45
CA ILE A 258 4.61 -8.60 -8.82
C ILE A 258 4.57 -9.82 -9.75
N ASN A 259 5.56 -10.71 -9.68
CA ASN A 259 5.59 -11.94 -10.48
C ASN A 259 4.46 -12.94 -10.14
N GLN A 260 4.02 -12.99 -8.88
CA GLN A 260 2.91 -13.82 -8.42
C GLN A 260 1.56 -13.17 -8.75
N LEU A 261 1.39 -11.86 -8.52
CA LEU A 261 0.16 -11.11 -8.80
C LEU A 261 -0.12 -11.01 -10.29
N SER A 262 0.90 -10.93 -11.14
CA SER A 262 0.74 -10.97 -12.59
C SER A 262 0.51 -12.38 -13.13
N GLY A 263 0.51 -13.40 -12.27
CA GLY A 263 0.39 -14.80 -12.66
C GLY A 263 1.54 -15.29 -13.54
N ILE A 264 2.70 -14.62 -13.57
CA ILE A 264 3.83 -14.93 -14.46
C ILE A 264 4.31 -16.38 -14.31
N THR A 265 4.14 -17.01 -13.14
CA THR A 265 4.52 -18.41 -12.93
C THR A 265 3.59 -19.43 -13.62
N GLY A 266 2.38 -19.03 -14.03
CA GLY A 266 1.42 -19.87 -14.77
C GLY A 266 0.83 -19.25 -16.03
N GLY A 267 1.19 -18.01 -16.36
CA GLY A 267 0.71 -17.27 -17.52
C GLY A 267 1.35 -17.76 -18.82
N ASP A 268 0.65 -17.54 -19.93
CA ASP A 268 1.15 -17.86 -21.26
C ASP A 268 2.48 -17.13 -21.56
N PRO A 269 3.39 -17.73 -22.35
CA PRO A 269 4.73 -17.16 -22.60
C PRO A 269 4.69 -15.74 -23.18
N CYS A 270 3.70 -15.43 -24.03
CA CYS A 270 3.52 -14.08 -24.58
C CYS A 270 3.14 -13.05 -23.52
N THR A 271 2.23 -13.41 -22.61
CA THR A 271 1.85 -12.57 -21.46
C THR A 271 3.07 -12.28 -20.59
N ARG A 272 3.87 -13.31 -20.30
CA ARG A 272 5.12 -13.17 -19.52
C ARG A 272 6.13 -12.28 -20.23
N TYR A 273 6.32 -12.47 -21.53
CA TYR A 273 7.29 -11.70 -22.31
C TYR A 273 6.87 -10.22 -22.44
N LEU A 274 5.59 -9.95 -22.70
CA LEU A 274 5.03 -8.60 -22.70
C LEU A 274 5.16 -7.95 -21.32
N LEU A 275 4.87 -8.68 -20.24
CA LEU A 275 5.07 -8.20 -18.87
C LEU A 275 6.54 -7.86 -18.63
N ILE A 276 7.50 -8.74 -18.92
CA ILE A 276 8.94 -8.45 -18.74
C ILE A 276 9.34 -7.14 -19.46
N GLN A 277 8.84 -6.95 -20.68
CA GLN A 277 9.14 -5.77 -21.49
C GLN A 277 8.47 -4.49 -20.98
N TYR A 278 7.20 -4.56 -20.57
CA TYR A 278 6.50 -3.42 -19.94
C TYR A 278 7.06 -3.08 -18.56
N LEU A 279 7.56 -4.08 -17.83
CA LEU A 279 8.12 -3.94 -16.50
C LEU A 279 9.60 -3.49 -16.54
N GLY A 280 10.26 -3.58 -17.71
CA GLY A 280 11.69 -3.27 -17.86
C GLY A 280 12.60 -4.20 -17.06
N LEU A 281 12.18 -5.46 -16.86
CA LEU A 281 12.89 -6.50 -16.09
C LEU A 281 13.81 -7.35 -16.97
#